data_AF-A0A3S1BNL9-F1
#
_entry.id   AF-A0A3S1BNL9-F1
#
_cell.length_a   1.000
_cell.length_b   1.000
_cell.length_c   1.000
_cell.angle_alpha   90.00
_cell.angle_beta   90.00
_cell.angle_gamma   90.00
#
_symmetry.space_group_name_H-M   'P 1'
#
loop_
_entity.id
_entity.type
_entity.pdbx_description
1 polymer ?
#
loop_
_entity_poly.entity_id
_entity_poly.type
_entity_poly.pdbx_seq_one_letter_code
_entity_poly.pdbx_strand_id
1 'polypeptide(L)'
;MEVDATQVATVGSSERRKPVGPGFDSHFHLDGGFTTAPIRSLDRALSAKVDPQVPIELKGGCVVFCDPANFPSRGQAQDVSGRPGFKLAVGIHPKHAGYVGESHVCELKQIVDHPCVAALGEVGLDFPAKVPIPQQVKLLEECLTVAPRNKPVVLHIRPRGEVAEQVDEDYKFAYKVVRSILALRQAIQLHCFSGGGGQR
;
A
#
# COMPACT_ATOMS: atom_id res chain seq x y z
N MET A 1 29.04 -23.62 -52.04
CA MET A 1 29.74 -24.05 -50.81
C MET A 1 29.49 -22.95 -49.78
N GLU A 2 28.92 -23.38 -48.67
CA GLU A 2 28.12 -22.59 -47.72
C GLU A 2 28.93 -21.51 -47.00
N VAL A 3 28.24 -20.39 -46.76
CA VAL A 3 28.67 -19.34 -45.83
C VAL A 3 28.24 -19.78 -44.43
N ASP A 4 29.22 -19.95 -43.55
CA ASP A 4 29.04 -20.40 -42.17
C ASP A 4 28.30 -19.33 -41.36
N ALA A 5 27.20 -19.75 -40.74
CA ALA A 5 26.28 -18.89 -40.03
C ALA A 5 26.81 -18.59 -38.62
N THR A 6 27.09 -17.31 -38.41
CA THR A 6 26.94 -16.53 -37.17
C THR A 6 26.69 -17.36 -35.90
N GLN A 7 27.70 -17.38 -35.02
CA GLN A 7 27.54 -17.69 -33.60
C GLN A 7 26.44 -16.80 -33.00
N VAL A 8 25.26 -17.36 -32.78
CA VAL A 8 24.30 -16.82 -31.81
C VAL A 8 24.60 -17.53 -30.50
N ALA A 9 25.37 -16.86 -29.64
CA ALA A 9 25.54 -17.26 -28.26
C ALA A 9 24.17 -17.26 -27.57
N THR A 10 23.61 -18.44 -27.36
CA THR A 10 22.46 -18.67 -26.51
C THR A 10 22.91 -18.55 -25.05
N VAL A 11 22.89 -17.34 -24.50
CA VAL A 11 23.00 -17.14 -23.05
C VAL A 11 21.63 -17.42 -22.44
N GLY A 12 21.31 -18.70 -22.34
CA GLY A 12 20.17 -19.22 -21.59
C GLY A 12 20.65 -19.93 -20.34
N SER A 13 21.25 -19.20 -19.38
CA SER A 13 21.46 -19.78 -18.04
C SER A 13 20.13 -19.74 -17.28
N SER A 14 19.39 -20.85 -17.31
CA SER A 14 18.27 -21.10 -16.39
C SER A 14 18.79 -21.45 -15.00
N GLU A 15 19.66 -20.63 -14.43
CA GLU A 15 20.09 -20.81 -13.04
C GLU A 15 18.97 -20.31 -12.13
N ARG A 16 18.22 -21.24 -11.56
CA ARG A 16 17.33 -20.95 -10.43
C ARG A 16 18.14 -20.26 -9.35
N ARG A 17 17.81 -19.00 -9.06
CA ARG A 17 18.50 -18.23 -8.02
C ARG A 17 18.30 -18.92 -6.67
N LYS A 18 19.33 -18.87 -5.81
CA LYS A 18 19.24 -19.45 -4.46
C LYS A 18 18.06 -18.81 -3.71
N PRO A 19 17.29 -19.58 -2.91
CA PRO A 19 16.21 -19.03 -2.10
C PRO A 19 16.72 -17.93 -1.18
N VAL A 20 16.02 -16.80 -1.14
CA VAL A 20 16.46 -15.59 -0.41
C VAL A 20 16.12 -15.67 1.10
N GLY A 21 15.47 -16.75 1.54
CA GLY A 21 15.03 -16.93 2.93
C GLY A 21 13.64 -16.35 3.19
N PRO A 22 13.23 -16.23 4.46
CA PRO A 22 11.90 -15.72 4.82
C PRO A 22 11.78 -14.22 4.53
N GLY A 23 10.70 -13.82 3.88
CA GLY A 23 10.38 -12.43 3.55
C GLY A 23 9.17 -11.91 4.31
N PHE A 24 9.10 -10.58 4.48
CA PHE A 24 7.91 -9.87 4.93
C PHE A 24 7.66 -8.70 3.98
N ASP A 25 6.45 -8.61 3.44
CA ASP A 25 6.06 -7.49 2.58
C ASP A 25 5.39 -6.39 3.42
N SER A 26 6.06 -5.25 3.57
CA SER A 26 5.56 -4.16 4.40
C SER A 26 4.30 -3.47 3.85
N HIS A 27 3.96 -3.66 2.57
CA HIS A 27 2.85 -2.96 1.91
C HIS A 27 2.50 -3.57 0.55
N PHE A 28 1.35 -4.25 0.43
CA PHE A 28 0.90 -4.77 -0.85
C PHE A 28 -0.60 -4.62 -1.09
N HIS A 29 -0.94 -4.05 -2.25
CA HIS A 29 -2.32 -3.81 -2.66
C HIS A 29 -2.98 -5.07 -3.24
N LEU A 30 -4.25 -5.30 -2.87
CA LEU A 30 -5.10 -6.36 -3.43
C LEU A 30 -6.41 -5.86 -4.05
N ASP A 31 -6.67 -4.56 -4.06
CA ASP A 31 -7.92 -3.92 -4.51
C ASP A 31 -8.51 -4.51 -5.80
N GLY A 32 -7.74 -4.51 -6.90
CA GLY A 32 -8.22 -4.99 -8.21
C GLY A 32 -8.07 -6.51 -8.45
N GLY A 33 -7.35 -7.20 -7.57
CA GLY A 33 -7.00 -8.61 -7.73
C GLY A 33 -7.84 -9.56 -6.87
N PHE A 34 -8.38 -9.10 -5.73
CA PHE A 34 -9.10 -9.96 -4.79
C PHE A 34 -10.60 -10.10 -5.09
N THR A 35 -11.12 -9.33 -6.04
CA THR A 35 -12.56 -9.25 -6.37
C THR A 35 -12.95 -10.05 -7.62
N THR A 36 -11.99 -10.48 -8.45
CA THR A 36 -12.25 -11.30 -9.64
C THR A 36 -11.98 -12.78 -9.38
N ALA A 37 -12.97 -13.64 -9.68
CA ALA A 37 -12.74 -15.07 -9.70
C ALA A 37 -11.59 -15.39 -10.69
N PRO A 38 -10.63 -16.27 -10.35
CA PRO A 38 -10.68 -17.21 -9.21
C PRO A 38 -9.96 -16.76 -7.91
N ILE A 39 -9.60 -15.48 -7.73
CA ILE A 39 -8.77 -15.04 -6.58
C ILE A 39 -9.68 -14.86 -5.37
N ARG A 40 -9.81 -15.90 -4.54
CA ARG A 40 -10.57 -15.88 -3.27
C ARG A 40 -9.73 -16.20 -2.03
N SER A 41 -8.41 -16.26 -2.18
CA SER A 41 -7.48 -16.53 -1.08
C SER A 41 -6.21 -15.73 -1.26
N LEU A 42 -5.63 -15.30 -0.14
CA LEU A 42 -4.34 -14.62 -0.13
C LEU A 42 -3.25 -15.44 -0.81
N ASP A 43 -3.24 -16.77 -0.65
CA ASP A 43 -2.27 -17.67 -1.29
C ASP A 43 -2.21 -17.48 -2.80
N ARG A 44 -3.37 -17.40 -3.45
CA ARG A 44 -3.43 -17.28 -4.91
C ARG A 44 -2.97 -15.91 -5.40
N ALA A 45 -3.27 -14.86 -4.64
CA ALA A 45 -2.77 -13.52 -4.94
C ALA A 45 -1.25 -13.45 -4.79
N LEU A 46 -0.69 -14.09 -3.77
CA LEU A 46 0.75 -14.15 -3.53
C LEU A 46 1.47 -14.99 -4.59
N SER A 47 0.96 -16.19 -4.92
CA SER A 47 1.55 -17.05 -5.95
C SER A 47 1.60 -16.40 -7.34
N ALA A 48 0.67 -15.48 -7.65
CA ALA A 48 0.69 -14.76 -8.93
C ALA A 48 1.72 -13.62 -8.98
N LYS A 49 2.19 -13.13 -7.82
CA LYS A 49 3.11 -11.98 -7.73
C LYS A 49 4.56 -12.36 -7.44
N VAL A 50 4.82 -13.58 -6.99
CA VAL A 50 6.17 -14.08 -6.74
C VAL A 50 6.76 -14.62 -8.04
N ASP A 51 7.89 -14.07 -8.47
CA ASP A 51 8.67 -14.61 -9.59
C ASP A 51 9.08 -16.06 -9.27
N PRO A 52 8.65 -17.08 -10.06
CA PRO A 52 9.02 -18.47 -9.84
C PRO A 52 10.54 -18.72 -9.86
N GLN A 53 11.32 -17.81 -10.45
CA GLN A 53 12.77 -17.87 -10.53
C GLN A 53 13.48 -17.30 -9.29
N VAL A 54 12.76 -16.59 -8.42
CA VAL A 54 13.26 -16.03 -7.15
C VAL A 54 12.40 -16.57 -6.00
N PRO A 55 12.66 -17.81 -5.53
CA PRO A 55 11.87 -18.38 -4.44
C PRO A 55 12.11 -17.59 -3.14
N ILE A 56 11.11 -16.81 -2.74
CA ILE A 56 11.03 -16.13 -1.45
C ILE A 56 9.96 -16.83 -0.62
N GLU A 57 10.26 -17.14 0.64
CA GLU A 57 9.28 -17.69 1.56
C GLU A 57 8.57 -16.54 2.28
N LEU A 58 7.43 -16.07 1.78
CA LEU A 58 6.71 -14.97 2.44
C LEU A 58 6.09 -15.44 3.77
N LYS A 59 6.59 -14.91 4.89
CA LYS A 59 6.11 -15.22 6.25
C LYS A 59 5.02 -14.26 6.75
N GLY A 60 4.77 -13.18 6.02
CA GLY A 60 3.79 -12.19 6.42
C GLY A 60 3.79 -10.94 5.56
N GLY A 61 2.90 -10.01 5.89
CA GLY A 61 2.90 -8.69 5.30
C GLY A 61 1.68 -7.85 5.64
N CYS A 62 1.68 -6.60 5.18
CA CYS A 62 0.54 -5.68 5.29
C CYS A 62 -0.25 -5.68 3.98
N VAL A 63 -1.41 -6.34 3.99
CA VAL A 63 -2.39 -6.29 2.90
C VAL A 63 -3.11 -4.95 2.97
N VAL A 64 -3.18 -4.25 1.84
CA VAL A 64 -3.82 -2.94 1.74
C VAL A 64 -5.01 -2.99 0.80
N PHE A 65 -6.14 -2.47 1.28
CA PHE A 65 -7.30 -2.10 0.47
C PHE A 65 -7.54 -0.59 0.61
N CYS A 66 -7.40 0.15 -0.48
CA CYS A 66 -7.52 1.59 -0.51
C CYS A 66 -8.43 2.13 -1.63
N ASP A 67 -9.08 1.25 -2.39
CA ASP A 67 -10.10 1.60 -3.38
C ASP A 67 -11.50 1.40 -2.77
N PRO A 68 -12.29 2.48 -2.57
CA PRO A 68 -13.62 2.37 -1.98
C PRO A 68 -14.61 1.53 -2.82
N ALA A 69 -14.37 1.38 -4.13
CA ALA A 69 -15.20 0.50 -4.96
C ALA A 69 -14.90 -0.99 -4.72
N ASN A 70 -13.78 -1.30 -4.05
CA ASN A 70 -13.25 -2.65 -3.87
C ASN A 70 -12.86 -2.93 -2.42
N PHE A 71 -13.54 -2.32 -1.44
CA PHE A 71 -13.31 -2.64 -0.03
C PHE A 71 -13.49 -4.13 0.27
N PRO A 72 -12.72 -4.67 1.24
CA PRO A 72 -12.73 -6.09 1.51
C PRO A 72 -14.06 -6.49 2.16
N SER A 73 -14.66 -7.56 1.65
CA SER A 73 -15.73 -8.25 2.35
C SER A 73 -15.26 -8.81 3.70
N ARG A 74 -16.20 -9.10 4.58
CA ARG A 74 -15.92 -9.72 5.90
C ARG A 74 -15.11 -11.03 5.78
N GLY A 75 -15.44 -11.88 4.81
CA GLY A 75 -14.73 -13.13 4.58
C GLY A 75 -13.27 -12.91 4.15
N GLN A 76 -13.02 -11.92 3.30
CA GLN A 76 -11.67 -11.54 2.88
C GLN A 76 -10.86 -10.96 4.04
N ALA A 77 -11.47 -10.11 4.87
CA ALA A 77 -10.82 -9.58 6.06
C ALA A 77 -10.48 -10.68 7.08
N GLN A 78 -11.35 -11.68 7.23
CA GLN A 78 -11.11 -12.85 8.08
C GLN A 78 -10.01 -13.76 7.53
N ASP A 79 -9.96 -14.01 6.21
CA ASP A 79 -8.88 -14.79 5.58
C ASP A 79 -7.51 -14.14 5.84
N VAL A 80 -7.40 -12.82 5.64
CA VAL A 80 -6.14 -12.10 5.90
C VAL A 80 -5.77 -12.14 7.38
N SER A 81 -6.69 -11.76 8.28
CA SER A 81 -6.39 -11.64 9.71
C SER A 81 -6.17 -12.98 10.42
N GLY A 82 -6.76 -14.07 9.89
CA GLY A 82 -6.56 -15.43 10.40
C GLY A 82 -5.19 -16.03 10.07
N ARG A 83 -4.43 -15.42 9.15
CA ARG A 83 -3.12 -15.92 8.73
C ARG A 83 -2.00 -15.34 9.60
N PRO A 84 -1.18 -16.19 10.24
CA PRO A 84 -0.03 -15.73 11.00
C PRO A 84 0.89 -14.83 10.16
N GLY A 85 1.36 -13.73 10.74
CA GLY A 85 2.24 -12.78 10.07
C GLY A 85 1.56 -11.79 9.12
N PHE A 86 0.28 -11.96 8.79
CA PHE A 86 -0.43 -11.01 7.92
C PHE A 86 -1.27 -10.01 8.73
N LYS A 87 -1.34 -8.79 8.21
CA LYS A 87 -2.13 -7.67 8.75
C LYS A 87 -2.91 -7.01 7.62
N LEU A 88 -4.10 -6.52 7.94
CA LEU A 88 -4.96 -5.82 7.01
C LEU A 88 -5.00 -4.33 7.34
N ALA A 89 -4.71 -3.48 6.36
CA ALA A 89 -4.97 -2.06 6.38
C ALA A 89 -6.10 -1.74 5.40
N VAL A 90 -7.06 -0.91 5.83
CA VAL A 90 -8.12 -0.39 4.93
C VAL A 90 -8.15 1.12 5.01
N GLY A 91 -8.17 1.81 3.86
CA GLY A 91 -8.12 3.26 3.74
C GLY A 91 -8.76 3.74 2.44
N ILE A 92 -8.55 5.01 2.07
CA ILE A 92 -8.95 5.54 0.76
C ILE A 92 -7.76 6.29 0.18
N HIS A 93 -7.26 5.82 -0.95
CA HIS A 93 -6.08 6.41 -1.60
C HIS A 93 -6.40 7.85 -2.09
N PRO A 94 -5.45 8.81 -1.98
CA PRO A 94 -5.65 10.22 -2.36
C PRO A 94 -6.24 10.43 -3.76
N LYS A 95 -5.86 9.57 -4.72
CA LYS A 95 -6.37 9.57 -6.10
C LYS A 95 -7.91 9.50 -6.21
N HIS A 96 -8.61 9.02 -5.18
CA HIS A 96 -10.07 8.89 -5.16
C HIS A 96 -10.78 10.14 -4.62
N ALA A 97 -10.04 11.15 -4.12
CA ALA A 97 -10.62 12.35 -3.50
C ALA A 97 -11.51 13.18 -4.44
N GLY A 98 -11.43 12.98 -5.76
CA GLY A 98 -12.28 13.67 -6.73
C GLY A 98 -13.73 13.19 -6.77
N TYR A 99 -14.06 12.04 -6.18
CA TYR A 99 -15.42 11.48 -6.20
C TYR A 99 -15.88 10.90 -4.85
N VAL A 100 -14.97 10.72 -3.89
CA VAL A 100 -15.31 10.25 -2.55
C VAL A 100 -16.16 11.29 -1.82
N GLY A 101 -17.07 10.80 -1.00
CA GLY A 101 -17.98 11.61 -0.19
C GLY A 101 -18.31 10.91 1.13
N GLU A 102 -19.15 11.53 1.94
CA GLU A 102 -19.43 11.13 3.32
C GLU A 102 -19.83 9.65 3.48
N SER A 103 -20.59 9.08 2.54
CA SER A 103 -21.00 7.68 2.58
C SER A 103 -19.80 6.71 2.60
N HIS A 104 -18.77 6.99 1.80
CA HIS A 104 -17.56 6.16 1.74
C HIS A 104 -16.73 6.29 3.02
N VAL A 105 -16.68 7.49 3.62
CA VAL A 105 -15.97 7.72 4.89
C VAL A 105 -16.70 7.03 6.05
N CYS A 106 -18.04 7.04 6.03
CA CYS A 106 -18.86 6.29 6.97
C CYS A 106 -18.65 4.77 6.84
N GLU A 107 -18.60 4.25 5.61
CA GLU A 107 -18.29 2.85 5.35
C GLU A 107 -16.87 2.49 5.83
N LEU A 108 -15.88 3.32 5.50
CA LEU A 108 -14.50 3.18 5.97
C LEU A 108 -14.46 3.09 7.50
N LYS A 109 -15.16 3.98 8.21
CA LYS A 109 -15.24 3.96 9.68
C LYS A 109 -15.70 2.59 10.20
N GLN A 110 -16.78 2.04 9.64
CA GLN A 110 -17.31 0.74 10.05
C GLN A 110 -16.28 -0.38 9.84
N ILE A 111 -15.57 -0.34 8.72
CA ILE A 111 -14.55 -1.34 8.39
C ILE A 111 -13.34 -1.21 9.33
N VAL A 112 -12.80 0.00 9.52
CA VAL A 112 -11.60 0.20 10.33
C VAL A 112 -11.84 0.00 11.82
N ASP A 113 -13.07 0.08 12.32
CA ASP A 113 -13.42 -0.30 13.69
C ASP A 113 -13.35 -1.83 13.91
N HIS A 114 -13.42 -2.65 12.85
CA HIS A 114 -13.47 -4.10 12.96
C HIS A 114 -12.13 -4.72 13.45
N PRO A 115 -12.14 -5.74 14.34
CA PRO A 115 -10.91 -6.35 14.88
C PRO A 115 -9.98 -6.99 13.85
N CYS A 116 -10.52 -7.46 12.71
CA CYS A 116 -9.70 -8.02 11.61
C CYS A 116 -8.85 -6.95 10.90
N VAL A 117 -9.20 -5.68 11.01
CA VAL A 117 -8.44 -4.57 10.41
C VAL A 117 -7.43 -4.07 11.44
N ALA A 118 -6.15 -4.15 11.09
CA ALA A 118 -5.05 -3.79 11.97
C ALA A 118 -4.69 -2.30 11.91
N ALA A 119 -4.95 -1.62 10.78
CA ALA A 119 -4.56 -0.24 10.54
C ALA A 119 -5.59 0.51 9.68
N LEU A 120 -5.65 1.84 9.83
CA LEU A 120 -6.24 2.71 8.81
C LEU A 120 -5.18 2.94 7.73
N GLY A 121 -5.53 2.71 6.47
CA GLY A 121 -4.68 3.04 5.34
C GLY A 121 -4.81 2.04 4.19
N GLU A 122 -4.40 2.40 2.98
CA GLU A 122 -3.60 3.58 2.68
C GLU A 122 -4.42 4.87 2.56
N VAL A 123 -3.95 5.93 3.23
CA VAL A 123 -4.46 7.31 3.15
C VAL A 123 -3.28 8.25 3.01
N GLY A 124 -3.43 9.43 2.41
CA GLY A 124 -2.32 10.37 2.32
C GLY A 124 -2.43 11.40 1.22
N LEU A 125 -1.28 11.83 0.67
CA LEU A 125 -1.17 12.84 -0.39
C LEU A 125 -0.30 12.33 -1.55
N ASP A 126 -0.82 12.41 -2.76
CA ASP A 126 -0.14 12.08 -4.02
C ASP A 126 -0.08 13.34 -4.88
N PHE A 127 1.05 14.06 -4.80
CA PHE A 127 1.22 15.34 -5.49
C PHE A 127 1.20 15.25 -7.01
N PRO A 128 1.75 14.18 -7.64
CA PRO A 128 1.60 13.94 -9.08
C PRO A 128 0.19 13.55 -9.53
N ALA A 129 -0.73 13.20 -8.63
CA ALA A 129 -2.07 12.79 -9.03
C ALA A 129 -2.86 13.93 -9.67
N LYS A 130 -3.79 13.58 -10.57
CA LYS A 130 -4.66 14.55 -11.26
C LYS A 130 -5.65 15.27 -10.32
N VAL A 131 -5.88 14.73 -9.13
CA VAL A 131 -6.81 15.29 -8.16
C VAL A 131 -6.12 16.44 -7.41
N PRO A 132 -6.71 17.65 -7.32
CA PRO A 132 -6.08 18.77 -6.64
C PRO A 132 -5.74 18.48 -5.18
N ILE A 133 -4.56 18.91 -4.72
CA ILE A 133 -4.10 18.72 -3.33
C ILE A 133 -5.12 19.16 -2.28
N PRO A 134 -5.86 20.28 -2.40
CA PRO A 134 -6.87 20.64 -1.42
C PRO A 134 -7.98 19.59 -1.23
N GLN A 135 -8.37 18.89 -2.30
CA GLN A 135 -9.35 17.80 -2.21
C GLN A 135 -8.75 16.57 -1.53
N GLN A 136 -7.49 16.25 -1.82
CA GLN A 136 -6.78 15.16 -1.16
C GLN A 136 -6.58 15.42 0.34
N VAL A 137 -6.25 16.66 0.71
CA VAL A 137 -6.14 17.09 2.12
C VAL A 137 -7.47 16.92 2.82
N LYS A 138 -8.58 17.41 2.23
CA LYS A 138 -9.92 17.24 2.80
C LYS A 138 -10.24 15.76 3.04
N LEU A 139 -10.00 14.89 2.05
CA LEU A 139 -10.22 13.45 2.20
C LEU A 139 -9.32 12.85 3.30
N LEU A 140 -8.05 13.25 3.37
CA LEU A 140 -7.13 12.79 4.40
C LEU A 140 -7.65 13.16 5.78
N GLU A 141 -8.07 14.41 5.99
CA GLU A 141 -8.62 14.88 7.27
C GLU A 141 -9.89 14.09 7.67
N GLU A 142 -10.80 13.84 6.73
CA GLU A 142 -12.00 13.03 6.92
C GLU A 142 -11.66 11.58 7.33
N CYS A 143 -10.70 10.95 6.64
CA CYS A 143 -10.26 9.59 6.96
C CYS A 143 -9.56 9.52 8.32
N LEU A 144 -8.71 10.49 8.66
CA LEU A 144 -8.01 10.53 9.96
C LEU A 144 -8.97 10.75 11.13
N THR A 145 -10.06 11.49 10.92
CA THR A 145 -11.10 11.72 11.93
C THR A 145 -11.81 10.42 12.34
N VAL A 146 -11.90 9.45 11.43
CA VAL A 146 -12.49 8.14 11.70
C VAL A 146 -11.45 7.08 12.12
N ALA A 147 -10.19 7.46 12.31
CA ALA A 147 -9.12 6.54 12.71
C ALA A 147 -9.28 6.07 14.17
N PRO A 148 -9.36 4.76 14.44
CA PRO A 148 -9.34 4.25 15.82
C PRO A 148 -8.01 4.59 16.50
N ARG A 149 -8.06 5.19 17.69
CA ARG A 149 -6.87 5.70 18.40
C ARG A 149 -5.81 4.63 18.72
N ASN A 150 -6.22 3.37 18.80
CA ASN A 150 -5.35 2.23 19.08
C ASN A 150 -4.79 1.56 17.82
N LYS A 151 -5.14 2.04 16.62
CA LYS A 151 -4.66 1.50 15.36
C LYS A 151 -3.66 2.47 14.71
N PRO A 152 -2.54 1.96 14.16
CA PRO A 152 -1.62 2.77 13.39
C PRO A 152 -2.28 3.25 12.09
N VAL A 153 -1.71 4.31 11.51
CA VAL A 153 -2.07 4.80 10.17
C VAL A 153 -0.97 4.45 9.17
N VAL A 154 -1.32 3.85 8.04
CA VAL A 154 -0.43 3.66 6.88
C VAL A 154 -0.58 4.88 5.97
N LEU A 155 0.45 5.73 5.99
CA LEU A 155 0.46 7.04 5.36
C LEU A 155 1.20 7.01 4.02
N HIS A 156 0.50 7.43 2.96
CA HIS A 156 1.04 7.66 1.63
C HIS A 156 1.54 9.08 1.46
N ILE A 157 2.75 9.24 0.97
CA ILE A 157 3.23 10.53 0.48
C ILE A 157 4.02 10.25 -0.78
N ARG A 158 3.52 10.74 -1.92
CA ARG A 158 4.28 10.78 -3.17
C ARG A 158 4.63 12.24 -3.50
N PRO A 159 5.89 12.65 -3.31
CA PRO A 159 6.33 14.02 -3.55
C PRO A 159 6.09 14.49 -4.99
N ARG A 160 6.02 15.81 -5.18
CA ARG A 160 5.79 16.47 -6.48
C ARG A 160 6.93 16.28 -7.48
N GLY A 161 8.11 15.90 -7.01
CA GLY A 161 9.32 15.75 -7.81
C GLY A 161 10.44 15.12 -6.99
N GLU A 162 11.67 15.23 -7.49
CA GLU A 162 12.86 14.58 -6.91
C GLU A 162 13.81 15.59 -6.25
N VAL A 163 13.53 16.88 -6.35
CA VAL A 163 14.33 17.94 -5.71
C VAL A 163 14.19 17.83 -4.20
N ALA A 164 15.29 17.63 -3.48
CA ALA A 164 15.31 17.32 -2.05
C ALA A 164 14.52 18.31 -1.20
N GLU A 165 14.66 19.61 -1.45
CA GLU A 165 13.93 20.65 -0.71
C GLU A 165 12.42 20.55 -0.94
N GLN A 166 11.98 20.23 -2.16
CA GLN A 166 10.56 20.06 -2.47
C GLN A 166 10.00 18.81 -1.82
N VAL A 167 10.78 17.72 -1.86
CA VAL A 167 10.45 16.46 -1.21
C VAL A 167 10.27 16.67 0.30
N ASP A 168 11.20 17.36 0.95
CA ASP A 168 11.14 17.69 2.37
C ASP A 168 9.92 18.55 2.71
N GLU A 169 9.60 19.56 1.91
CA GLU A 169 8.41 20.39 2.13
C GLU A 169 7.12 19.60 1.96
N ASP A 170 7.04 18.67 1.00
CA ASP A 170 5.88 17.78 0.83
C ASP A 170 5.69 16.85 2.02
N TYR A 171 6.78 16.25 2.53
CA TYR A 171 6.75 15.43 3.75
C TYR A 171 6.35 16.25 4.98
N LYS A 172 6.93 17.44 5.18
CA LYS A 172 6.58 18.34 6.29
C LYS A 172 5.12 18.77 6.22
N PHE A 173 4.61 19.07 5.04
CA PHE A 173 3.22 19.45 4.84
C PHE A 173 2.27 18.32 5.25
N ALA A 174 2.47 17.12 4.70
CA ALA A 174 1.66 15.96 5.04
C ALA A 174 1.74 15.63 6.55
N TYR A 175 2.94 15.68 7.14
CA TYR A 175 3.12 15.44 8.57
C TYR A 175 2.35 16.45 9.44
N LYS A 176 2.35 17.74 9.07
CA LYS A 176 1.59 18.78 9.77
C LYS A 176 0.08 18.50 9.74
N VAL A 177 -0.46 18.12 8.58
CA VAL A 177 -1.88 17.74 8.44
C VAL A 177 -2.21 16.53 9.31
N VAL A 178 -1.37 15.50 9.28
CA VAL A 178 -1.66 14.28 10.04
C VAL A 178 -1.56 14.51 11.55
N ARG A 179 -0.60 15.33 12.00
CA ARG A 179 -0.38 15.60 13.43
C ARG A 179 -1.31 16.62 14.04
N SER A 180 -2.02 17.42 13.24
CA SER A 180 -3.11 18.25 13.78
C SER A 180 -4.33 17.43 14.18
N ILE A 181 -4.45 16.17 13.71
CA ILE A 181 -5.64 15.32 13.92
C ILE A 181 -5.32 14.10 14.79
N LEU A 182 -4.26 13.34 14.46
CA LEU A 182 -3.96 12.11 15.17
C LEU A 182 -3.50 12.37 16.61
N ALA A 183 -3.80 11.42 17.50
CA ALA A 183 -3.31 11.49 18.86
C ALA A 183 -1.77 11.49 18.90
N LEU A 184 -1.18 12.20 19.86
CA LEU A 184 0.27 12.42 19.98
C LEU A 184 1.11 11.13 19.86
N ARG A 185 0.60 10.02 20.44
CA ARG A 185 1.27 8.71 20.45
C ARG A 185 0.74 7.71 19.42
N GLN A 186 -0.20 8.12 18.57
CA GLN A 186 -0.70 7.24 17.52
C GLN A 186 0.39 7.01 16.48
N ALA A 187 0.68 5.73 16.24
CA ALA A 187 1.75 5.29 15.36
C ALA A 187 1.39 5.54 13.89
N ILE A 188 2.40 5.88 13.10
CA ILE A 188 2.29 6.08 11.65
C ILE A 188 3.34 5.22 10.98
N GLN A 189 2.93 4.38 10.04
CA GLN A 189 3.81 3.75 9.07
C GLN A 189 3.82 4.62 7.82
N LEU A 190 4.95 5.25 7.53
CA LEU A 190 5.16 5.94 6.27
C LEU A 190 5.63 4.92 5.23
N HIS A 191 4.75 4.50 4.32
CA HIS A 191 5.12 3.49 3.32
C HIS A 191 5.82 4.13 2.13
N CYS A 192 6.69 3.37 1.47
CA CYS A 192 7.44 3.79 0.28
C CYS A 192 8.15 5.15 0.46
N PHE A 193 8.81 5.36 1.61
CA PHE A 193 9.52 6.60 1.90
C PHE A 193 10.61 6.87 0.86
N SER A 194 10.50 8.02 0.18
CA SER A 194 11.44 8.50 -0.83
C SER A 194 12.15 9.79 -0.42
N GLY A 195 12.06 10.18 0.86
CA GLY A 195 12.79 11.32 1.38
C GLY A 195 14.29 11.06 1.41
N GLY A 196 15.07 12.08 1.08
CA GLY A 196 16.52 12.08 1.14
C GLY A 196 17.01 12.79 2.40
N GLY A 197 18.14 12.34 2.96
CA GLY A 197 18.80 13.09 4.03
C GLY A 197 19.37 14.38 3.48
N GLY A 198 18.70 15.51 3.71
CA GLY A 198 19.35 16.81 3.59
C GLY A 198 20.63 16.80 4.42
N GLN A 199 21.76 17.23 3.83
CA GLN A 199 22.97 17.46 4.60
C GLN A 199 22.61 18.43 5.73
N ARG A 200 22.78 17.96 6.98
CA ARG A 200 22.59 18.76 8.19
C ARG A 200 23.64 19.86 8.28
#